data_AF-A0A930AL30-F1
#
_entry.id   AF-A0A930AL30-F1
#
_cell.length_a   1.000
_cell.length_b   1.000
_cell.length_c   1.000
_cell.angle_alpha   90.00
_cell.angle_beta   90.00
_cell.angle_gamma   90.00
#
_symmetry.space_group_name_H-M   'P 1'
#
loop_
_entity.id
_entity.type
_entity.pdbx_description
1 polymer ?
#
loop_
_entity_poly.entity_id
_entity_poly.type
_entity_poly.pdbx_seq_one_letter_code
_entity_poly.pdbx_strand_id
1 'polypeptide(L)'
;MKASAKNKKVVHPLEPIYDEQSKVLILGSFPSVISRKDMMYYANKTNRFWSVMGALFKEEITDHVSFCHRHHLAMWDVIHSCTIEGSSDSSIKNVIPNDIAGLVKKTHIELIVTTGKKAAALYEQYIHLDLPHISLPSTSAANAKMSLEELIYEYRKIKEVL
;
A
#
# COMPACT_ATOMS: atom_id res chain seq x y z
N MET A 1 -38.90 -3.63 -2.32
CA MET A 1 -37.78 -3.32 -3.22
C MET A 1 -36.78 -2.45 -2.45
N LYS A 2 -35.64 -2.99 -2.03
CA LYS A 2 -34.60 -2.19 -1.34
C LYS A 2 -33.88 -1.35 -2.39
N ALA A 3 -33.85 -0.03 -2.18
CA ALA A 3 -33.11 0.89 -3.02
C ALA A 3 -31.66 0.40 -3.15
N SER A 4 -31.22 0.17 -4.40
CA SER A 4 -29.82 -0.11 -4.71
C SER A 4 -29.00 1.07 -4.18
N ALA A 5 -28.16 0.82 -3.17
CA ALA A 5 -27.22 1.81 -2.70
C ALA A 5 -26.30 2.15 -3.88
N LYS A 6 -26.57 3.29 -4.53
CA LYS A 6 -25.73 3.82 -5.61
C LYS A 6 -24.30 3.82 -5.11
N ASN A 7 -23.51 2.96 -5.72
CA ASN A 7 -22.15 2.67 -5.33
C ASN A 7 -21.32 3.95 -5.53
N LYS A 8 -21.12 4.72 -4.45
CA LYS A 8 -20.55 6.09 -4.50
C LYS A 8 -19.09 6.01 -4.90
N LYS A 9 -18.66 6.93 -5.77
CA LYS A 9 -17.24 7.16 -6.05
C LYS A 9 -16.56 7.60 -4.75
N VAL A 10 -15.42 7.00 -4.44
CA VAL A 10 -14.56 7.31 -3.30
C VAL A 10 -13.22 7.78 -3.86
N VAL A 11 -12.72 8.91 -3.35
CA VAL A 11 -11.39 9.44 -3.66
C VAL A 11 -10.45 9.07 -2.52
N HIS A 12 -9.22 8.75 -2.86
CA HIS A 12 -8.15 8.43 -1.92
C HIS A 12 -7.88 9.64 -1.00
N PRO A 13 -8.12 9.54 0.32
CA PRO A 13 -8.01 10.70 1.19
C PRO A 13 -6.61 10.91 1.77
N LEU A 14 -5.73 9.91 1.75
CA LEU A 14 -4.38 10.04 2.29
C LEU A 14 -3.42 10.57 1.23
N GLU A 15 -2.57 11.51 1.62
CA GLU A 15 -1.41 11.93 0.83
C GLU A 15 -0.33 10.84 0.87
N PRO A 16 0.46 10.67 -0.21
CA PRO A 16 1.59 9.74 -0.19
C PRO A 16 2.59 10.14 0.90
N ILE A 17 3.15 9.15 1.59
CA ILE A 17 4.32 9.34 2.45
C ILE A 17 5.55 9.19 1.56
N TYR A 18 6.34 10.24 1.39
CA TYR A 18 7.61 10.19 0.68
C TYR A 18 8.46 11.42 0.98
N ASP A 19 9.76 11.30 0.74
CA ASP A 19 10.68 12.42 0.59
C ASP A 19 11.58 12.17 -0.64
N GLU A 20 12.44 13.13 -0.97
CA GLU A 20 13.37 13.00 -2.09
C GLU A 20 14.28 11.77 -1.94
N GLN A 21 14.60 11.36 -0.70
CA GLN A 21 15.52 10.25 -0.40
C GLN A 21 14.85 8.88 -0.39
N SER A 22 13.57 8.79 -0.70
CA SER A 22 12.83 7.53 -0.73
C SER A 22 13.31 6.63 -1.87
N LYS A 23 13.64 5.38 -1.55
CA LYS A 23 14.19 4.36 -2.46
C LYS A 23 13.22 3.24 -2.80
N VAL A 24 12.35 2.86 -1.85
CA VAL A 24 11.37 1.79 -2.05
C VAL A 24 9.97 2.35 -1.90
N LEU A 25 9.13 2.23 -2.95
CA LEU A 25 7.73 2.62 -2.89
C LEU A 25 6.84 1.41 -2.66
N ILE A 26 6.12 1.41 -1.53
CA ILE A 26 5.14 0.40 -1.17
C ILE A 26 3.74 0.86 -1.59
N LEU A 27 3.07 0.04 -2.40
CA LEU A 27 1.75 0.32 -2.96
C LEU A 27 0.71 -0.70 -2.46
N GLY A 28 -0.30 -0.21 -1.75
CA GLY A 28 -1.56 -0.94 -1.56
C GLY A 28 -2.49 -0.81 -2.77
N SER A 29 -3.66 -1.45 -2.72
CA SER A 29 -4.70 -1.29 -3.75
C SER A 29 -5.47 0.02 -3.55
N PHE A 30 -6.13 0.15 -2.40
CA PHE A 30 -6.85 1.32 -1.93
C PHE A 30 -6.97 1.25 -0.39
N PRO A 31 -6.94 2.39 0.34
CA PRO A 31 -6.93 2.38 1.79
C PRO A 31 -8.24 1.84 2.35
N SER A 32 -8.18 1.07 3.43
CA SER A 32 -9.37 0.53 4.12
C SER A 32 -10.26 1.63 4.71
N VAL A 33 -11.53 1.32 5.04
CA VAL A 33 -12.44 2.25 5.74
C VAL A 33 -11.78 2.87 6.98
N ILE A 34 -11.06 2.05 7.76
CA ILE A 34 -10.38 2.50 8.99
C ILE A 34 -9.20 3.42 8.62
N SER A 35 -8.36 3.02 7.65
CA SER A 35 -7.25 3.86 7.16
C SER A 35 -7.72 5.22 6.65
N ARG A 36 -8.85 5.27 5.94
CA ARG A 36 -9.45 6.51 5.46
C ARG A 36 -10.01 7.38 6.58
N LYS A 37 -10.57 6.76 7.63
CA LYS A 37 -11.12 7.48 8.79
C LYS A 37 -10.01 8.06 9.65
N ASP A 38 -8.96 7.26 9.88
CA ASP A 38 -7.88 7.58 10.82
C ASP A 38 -6.71 8.29 10.11
N MET A 39 -6.83 8.56 8.81
CA MET A 39 -5.83 9.23 7.97
C MET A 39 -4.43 8.59 8.07
N MET A 40 -4.41 7.25 8.17
CA MET A 40 -3.19 6.49 8.39
C MET A 40 -3.19 5.19 7.56
N TYR A 41 -2.11 4.98 6.81
CA TYR A 41 -1.92 3.74 6.06
C TYR A 41 -1.91 2.54 6.99
N TYR A 42 -2.60 1.47 6.60
CA TYR A 42 -2.71 0.22 7.37
C TYR A 42 -3.18 0.39 8.83
N ALA A 43 -3.94 1.45 9.16
CA ALA A 43 -4.42 1.75 10.52
C ALA A 43 -5.28 0.67 11.21
N ASN A 44 -5.88 -0.27 10.46
CA ASN A 44 -6.64 -1.34 11.08
C ASN A 44 -5.72 -2.23 11.93
N LYS A 45 -5.98 -2.34 13.23
CA LYS A 45 -5.18 -3.13 14.19
C LYS A 45 -5.01 -4.60 13.81
N THR A 46 -5.91 -5.15 13.00
CA THR A 46 -5.77 -6.53 12.51
C THR A 46 -4.92 -6.64 11.24
N ASN A 47 -4.57 -5.52 10.62
CA ASN A 47 -3.58 -5.48 9.56
C ASN A 47 -2.18 -5.56 10.15
N ARG A 48 -1.38 -6.50 9.65
CA ARG A 48 -0.07 -6.85 10.21
C ARG A 48 1.08 -6.05 9.62
N PHE A 49 0.81 -5.09 8.73
CA PHE A 49 1.85 -4.36 8.00
C PHE A 49 2.88 -3.73 8.95
N TRP A 50 2.44 -2.93 9.92
CA TRP A 50 3.36 -2.27 10.84
C TRP A 50 4.09 -3.23 11.78
N SER A 51 3.45 -4.35 12.15
CA SER A 51 4.13 -5.43 12.89
C SER A 51 5.24 -6.07 12.05
N VAL A 52 4.99 -6.30 10.76
CA VAL A 52 6.00 -6.80 9.82
C VAL A 52 7.16 -5.82 9.69
N MET A 53 6.87 -4.53 9.48
CA MET A 53 7.90 -3.51 9.33
C MET A 53 8.73 -3.33 10.61
N GLY A 54 8.09 -3.26 11.78
CA GLY A 54 8.81 -3.14 13.05
C GLY A 54 9.74 -4.33 13.32
N ALA A 55 9.27 -5.55 13.04
CA ALA A 55 10.10 -6.75 13.18
C ALA A 55 11.25 -6.79 12.15
N LEU A 56 10.99 -6.40 10.90
CA LEU A 56 11.97 -6.39 9.82
C LEU A 56 13.13 -5.42 10.07
N PHE A 57 12.82 -4.24 10.61
CA PHE A 57 13.80 -3.20 10.95
C PHE A 57 14.28 -3.28 12.40
N LYS A 58 13.74 -4.20 13.21
CA LYS A 58 14.04 -4.39 14.63
C LYS A 58 13.85 -3.09 15.43
N GLU A 59 12.77 -2.39 15.15
CA GLU A 59 12.46 -1.08 15.70
C GLU A 59 11.01 -1.03 16.18
N GLU A 60 10.77 -0.37 17.32
CA GLU A 60 9.44 0.00 17.76
C GLU A 60 8.97 1.25 16.99
N ILE A 61 7.90 1.10 16.20
CA ILE A 61 7.38 2.19 15.37
C ILE A 61 6.44 3.06 16.21
N THR A 62 6.93 4.22 16.64
CA THR A 62 6.16 5.22 17.38
C THR A 62 5.58 6.30 16.47
N ASP A 63 6.25 6.61 15.36
CA ASP A 63 5.78 7.51 14.31
C ASP A 63 6.03 6.91 12.92
N HIS A 64 4.95 6.69 12.18
CA HIS A 64 4.97 5.97 10.90
C HIS A 64 5.65 6.75 9.78
N VAL A 65 5.43 8.07 9.73
CA VAL A 65 5.98 8.94 8.70
C VAL A 65 7.50 9.05 8.86
N SER A 66 7.95 9.36 10.08
CA SER A 66 9.38 9.44 10.39
C SER A 66 10.07 8.08 10.23
N PHE A 67 9.40 6.97 10.57
CA PHE A 67 9.91 5.64 10.29
C PHE A 67 10.13 5.42 8.79
N CYS A 68 9.14 5.78 7.95
CA CYS A 68 9.27 5.67 6.50
C CYS A 68 10.46 6.49 5.98
N HIS A 69 10.59 7.75 6.36
CA HIS A 69 11.69 8.61 5.91
C HIS A 69 13.07 8.08 6.34
N ARG A 70 13.23 7.67 7.62
CA ARG A 70 14.50 7.13 8.13
C ARG A 70 14.96 5.88 7.38
N HIS A 71 14.02 5.07 6.90
CA HIS A 71 14.30 3.82 6.19
C HIS A 71 14.14 3.95 4.68
N HIS A 72 14.10 5.17 4.14
CA HIS A 72 13.97 5.45 2.70
C HIS A 72 12.77 4.75 2.05
N LEU A 73 11.66 4.65 2.78
CA LEU A 73 10.41 4.08 2.32
C LEU A 73 9.45 5.19 1.91
N ALA A 74 8.81 5.01 0.76
CA ALA A 74 7.61 5.72 0.38
C ALA A 74 6.39 4.80 0.45
N MET A 75 5.22 5.37 0.70
CA MET A 75 3.95 4.64 0.76
C MET A 75 2.84 5.37 0.03
N TRP A 76 2.08 4.62 -0.76
CA TRP A 76 0.84 5.08 -1.35
C TRP A 76 -0.08 3.89 -1.68
N ASP A 77 -1.08 4.12 -2.51
CA ASP A 77 -1.92 3.10 -3.11
C ASP A 77 -1.98 3.32 -4.62
N VAL A 78 -2.24 2.26 -5.39
CA VAL A 78 -2.36 2.35 -6.84
C VAL A 78 -3.54 3.24 -7.26
N ILE A 79 -4.64 3.21 -6.50
CA ILE A 79 -5.90 3.85 -6.90
C ILE A 79 -6.01 5.26 -6.32
N HIS A 80 -6.16 6.25 -7.20
CA HIS A 80 -6.57 7.62 -6.84
C HIS A 80 -8.07 7.69 -6.49
N SER A 81 -8.93 7.09 -7.32
CA SER A 81 -10.35 7.01 -7.02
C SER A 81 -11.00 5.79 -7.66
N CYS A 82 -12.06 5.29 -7.02
CA CYS A 82 -12.82 4.16 -7.53
C CYS A 82 -14.24 4.15 -6.98
N THR A 83 -15.03 3.19 -7.43
CA THR A 83 -16.23 2.72 -6.75
C THR A 83 -15.86 1.49 -5.92
N ILE A 84 -16.20 1.48 -4.62
CA ILE A 84 -15.88 0.37 -3.71
C ILE A 84 -16.95 0.21 -2.62
N GLU A 85 -17.28 -1.04 -2.28
CA GLU A 85 -18.13 -1.40 -1.15
C GLU A 85 -17.24 -1.69 0.08
N GLY A 86 -17.26 -0.76 1.04
CA GLY A 86 -16.45 -0.84 2.25
C GLY A 86 -14.95 -0.81 1.94
N SER A 87 -14.28 -1.96 2.16
CA SER A 87 -12.86 -2.19 1.84
C SER A 87 -12.66 -3.45 0.99
N SER A 88 -13.71 -3.93 0.32
CA SER A 88 -13.64 -5.18 -0.43
C SER A 88 -13.00 -4.98 -1.80
N ASP A 89 -11.78 -5.50 -1.99
CA ASP A 89 -11.06 -5.44 -3.27
C ASP A 89 -11.86 -6.01 -4.45
N SER A 90 -12.70 -7.03 -4.21
CA SER A 90 -13.52 -7.66 -5.25
C SER A 90 -14.65 -6.76 -5.76
N SER A 91 -15.00 -5.71 -5.00
CA SER A 91 -16.04 -4.75 -5.38
C SER A 91 -15.50 -3.55 -6.17
N ILE A 92 -14.17 -3.41 -6.28
CA ILE A 92 -13.52 -2.26 -6.91
C ILE A 92 -13.88 -2.17 -8.40
N LYS A 93 -14.42 -1.02 -8.81
CA LYS A 93 -14.77 -0.66 -10.20
C LYS A 93 -14.40 0.79 -10.50
N ASN A 94 -14.44 1.17 -11.79
CA ASN A 94 -14.22 2.55 -12.26
C ASN A 94 -12.92 3.17 -11.71
N VAL A 95 -11.82 2.43 -11.85
CA VAL A 95 -10.52 2.81 -11.29
C VAL A 95 -9.93 3.99 -12.05
N ILE A 96 -9.47 4.98 -11.30
CA ILE A 96 -8.53 6.01 -11.75
C ILE A 96 -7.26 5.81 -10.92
N PRO A 97 -6.10 5.54 -11.55
CA PRO A 97 -4.84 5.36 -10.83
C PRO A 97 -4.28 6.68 -10.30
N ASN A 98 -3.46 6.60 -9.25
CA ASN A 98 -2.62 7.71 -8.80
C ASN A 98 -1.47 7.97 -9.78
N ASP A 99 -0.94 9.19 -9.77
CA ASP A 99 0.23 9.56 -10.58
C ASP A 99 1.54 9.03 -9.96
N ILE A 100 1.70 7.71 -10.02
CA ILE A 100 2.90 7.03 -9.50
C ILE A 100 4.15 7.47 -10.26
N ALA A 101 4.04 7.69 -11.57
CA ALA A 101 5.15 8.16 -12.39
C ALA A 101 5.62 9.56 -11.97
N GLY A 102 4.70 10.47 -11.66
CA GLY A 102 5.00 11.79 -11.14
C GLY A 102 5.65 11.77 -9.77
N LEU A 103 5.30 10.81 -8.89
CA LEU A 103 5.97 10.62 -7.61
C LEU A 103 7.40 10.11 -7.82
N VAL A 104 7.59 9.06 -8.63
CA VAL A 104 8.91 8.49 -8.94
C VAL A 104 9.87 9.52 -9.52
N LYS A 105 9.40 10.45 -10.35
CA LYS A 105 10.25 11.54 -10.90
C LYS A 105 10.78 12.52 -9.86
N LYS A 106 10.21 12.57 -8.65
CA LYS A 106 10.58 13.50 -7.58
C LYS A 106 11.44 12.85 -6.49
N THR A 107 11.78 11.58 -6.65
CA THR A 107 12.44 10.77 -5.62
C THR A 107 13.54 9.91 -6.23
N HIS A 108 14.26 9.19 -5.38
CA HIS A 108 15.26 8.20 -5.79
C HIS A 108 14.69 6.78 -5.74
N ILE A 109 13.42 6.59 -6.12
CA ILE A 109 12.80 5.26 -6.07
C ILE A 109 13.48 4.33 -7.08
N GLU A 110 14.00 3.22 -6.56
CA GLU A 110 14.69 2.16 -7.29
C GLU A 110 13.87 0.86 -7.33
N LEU A 111 12.89 0.70 -6.44
CA LEU A 111 12.04 -0.49 -6.35
C LEU A 111 10.58 -0.13 -6.05
N ILE A 112 9.67 -0.73 -6.83
CA ILE A 112 8.24 -0.72 -6.54
C ILE A 112 7.82 -2.04 -5.88
N VAL A 113 7.11 -1.96 -4.77
CA VAL A 113 6.56 -3.10 -4.05
C VAL A 113 5.04 -2.98 -4.00
N THR A 114 4.30 -3.98 -4.49
CA THR A 114 2.85 -4.02 -4.30
C THR A 114 2.47 -5.00 -3.19
N THR A 115 1.54 -4.61 -2.30
CA THR A 115 1.07 -5.48 -1.20
C THR A 115 -0.26 -6.13 -1.55
N GLY A 116 -0.24 -7.41 -1.91
CA GLY A 116 -1.43 -8.20 -2.23
C GLY A 116 -1.79 -8.21 -3.72
N LYS A 117 -2.55 -9.24 -4.11
CA LYS A 117 -2.87 -9.54 -5.51
C LYS A 117 -3.59 -8.42 -6.24
N LYS A 118 -4.49 -7.69 -5.56
CA LYS A 118 -5.24 -6.60 -6.19
C LYS A 118 -4.35 -5.42 -6.53
N ALA A 119 -3.43 -5.05 -5.63
CA ALA A 119 -2.45 -3.99 -5.88
C ALA A 119 -1.54 -4.35 -7.07
N ALA A 120 -1.00 -5.57 -7.09
CA ALA A 120 -0.19 -6.07 -8.20
C ALA A 120 -0.92 -6.02 -9.54
N ALA A 121 -2.14 -6.59 -9.61
CA ALA A 121 -2.93 -6.61 -10.84
C ALA A 121 -3.27 -5.20 -11.35
N LEU A 122 -3.57 -4.26 -10.45
CA LEU A 122 -3.84 -2.87 -10.84
C LEU A 122 -2.56 -2.14 -11.27
N TYR A 123 -1.44 -2.38 -10.59
CA TYR A 123 -0.15 -1.81 -10.98
C TYR A 123 0.21 -2.26 -12.39
N GLU A 124 0.20 -3.57 -12.66
CA GLU A 124 0.49 -4.14 -13.99
C GLU A 124 -0.45 -3.62 -15.08
N GLN A 125 -1.72 -3.38 -14.74
CA GLN A 125 -2.73 -2.90 -15.68
C GLN A 125 -2.56 -1.41 -16.04
N TYR A 126 -2.20 -0.55 -15.08
CA TYR A 126 -2.32 0.91 -15.24
C TYR A 126 -0.98 1.65 -15.20
N ILE A 127 0.06 1.04 -14.64
CA ILE A 127 1.34 1.70 -14.37
C ILE A 127 2.42 1.04 -15.22
N HIS A 128 3.07 1.84 -16.06
CA HIS A 128 4.13 1.40 -16.96
C HIS A 128 5.39 2.22 -16.67
N LEU A 129 6.25 1.67 -15.80
CA LEU A 129 7.51 2.27 -15.39
C LEU A 129 8.65 1.28 -15.66
N ASP A 130 9.79 1.79 -16.10
CA ASP A 130 11.01 1.01 -16.25
C ASP A 130 11.75 0.93 -14.90
N LEU A 131 11.10 0.27 -13.94
CA LEU A 131 11.63 0.03 -12.60
C LEU A 131 11.35 -1.42 -12.17
N PRO A 132 12.25 -2.03 -11.40
CA PRO A 132 11.96 -3.29 -10.72
C PRO A 132 10.65 -3.23 -9.95
N HIS A 133 9.83 -4.27 -10.09
CA HIS A 133 8.58 -4.45 -9.38
C HIS A 133 8.53 -5.83 -8.73
N ILE A 134 8.18 -5.87 -7.45
CA ILE A 134 7.88 -7.12 -6.74
C ILE A 134 6.49 -7.09 -6.11
N SER A 135 5.79 -8.22 -6.23
CA SER A 135 4.50 -8.43 -5.55
C SER A 135 4.71 -9.21 -4.26
N LEU A 136 4.40 -8.60 -3.13
CA LEU A 136 4.42 -9.24 -1.82
C LEU A 136 3.02 -9.68 -1.38
N PRO A 137 2.91 -10.67 -0.48
CA PRO A 137 1.62 -11.06 0.08
C PRO A 137 0.93 -9.92 0.84
N SER A 138 -0.41 -9.96 0.89
CA SER A 138 -1.17 -8.99 1.69
C SER A 138 -0.97 -9.22 3.18
N THR A 139 -0.75 -8.14 3.92
CA THR A 139 -0.66 -8.11 5.39
C THR A 139 -2.01 -8.02 6.09
N SER A 140 -3.10 -7.84 5.33
CA SER A 140 -4.47 -7.81 5.86
C SER A 140 -4.81 -9.12 6.58
N ALA A 141 -5.63 -9.06 7.63
CA ALA A 141 -6.17 -10.25 8.30
C ALA A 141 -6.95 -11.17 7.35
N ALA A 142 -7.47 -10.64 6.23
CA ALA A 142 -8.12 -11.45 5.20
C ALA A 142 -7.16 -12.48 4.56
N ASN A 143 -5.84 -12.22 4.59
CA ASN A 143 -4.83 -13.22 4.22
C ASN A 143 -4.53 -14.14 5.42
N ALA A 144 -5.50 -14.96 5.80
CA ALA A 144 -5.37 -15.90 6.91
C ALA A 144 -4.44 -17.11 6.60
N LYS A 145 -3.94 -17.22 5.37
CA LYS A 145 -3.09 -18.34 4.92
C LYS A 145 -1.63 -18.20 5.33
N MET A 146 -1.20 -17.01 5.72
CA MET A 146 0.20 -16.74 6.07
C MET A 146 0.31 -16.25 7.51
N SER A 147 1.31 -16.77 8.23
CA SER A 147 1.68 -16.32 9.57
C SER A 147 2.40 -14.97 9.52
N LEU A 148 2.61 -14.35 10.69
CA LEU A 148 3.39 -13.12 10.78
C LEU A 148 4.85 -13.35 10.38
N GLU A 149 5.43 -14.48 10.79
CA GLU A 149 6.81 -14.88 10.51
C GLU A 149 7.04 -15.09 9.01
N GLU A 150 6.10 -15.74 8.32
CA GLU A 150 6.16 -15.92 6.86
C GLU A 150 6.06 -14.57 6.13
N LEU A 151 5.21 -13.66 6.61
CA LEU A 151 5.13 -12.30 6.06
C LEU A 151 6.46 -11.54 6.28
N ILE A 152 7.05 -11.61 7.47
CA ILE A 152 8.36 -10.99 7.75
C ILE A 152 9.43 -11.55 6.81
N TYR A 153 9.44 -12.86 6.59
CA TYR A 153 10.37 -13.51 5.67
C TYR A 153 10.21 -13.00 4.23
N GLU A 154 8.98 -12.92 3.71
CA GLU A 154 8.75 -12.41 2.36
C GLU A 154 9.13 -10.93 2.21
N TYR A 155 8.83 -10.11 3.22
CA TYR A 155 9.10 -8.66 3.20
C TYR A 155 10.59 -8.33 3.34
N ARG A 156 11.46 -9.30 3.67
CA ARG A 156 12.91 -9.09 3.72
C ARG A 156 13.50 -8.58 2.40
N LYS A 157 12.84 -8.88 1.26
CA LYS A 157 13.23 -8.42 -0.08
C LYS A 157 13.31 -6.90 -0.17
N ILE A 158 12.55 -6.16 0.65
CA ILE A 158 12.64 -4.70 0.74
C ILE A 158 14.04 -4.26 1.18
N LYS A 159 14.68 -5.00 2.08
CA LYS A 159 16.03 -4.68 2.60
C LYS A 159 17.15 -4.95 1.60
N GLU A 160 16.87 -5.63 0.50
CA GLU A 160 17.90 -5.89 -0.53
C GLU A 160 18.22 -4.61 -1.34
N VAL A 161 17.38 -3.57 -1.22
CA VAL A 161 17.50 -2.28 -1.93
C VAL A 161 17.87 -1.12 -1.00
N LEU A 162 17.68 -1.28 0.32
CA LEU A 162 17.91 -0.25 1.33
C LEU A 162 19.32 -0.32 1.91
#